data_AF-A0A4Q0PH13-F1
#
_entry.id   AF-A0A4Q0PH13-F1
#
_cell.length_a   1.000
_cell.length_b   1.000
_cell.length_c   1.000
_cell.angle_alpha   90.00
_cell.angle_beta   90.00
_cell.angle_gamma   90.00
#
_symmetry.space_group_name_H-M   'P 1'
#
loop_
_entity.id
_entity.type
_entity.pdbx_description
1 polymer ?
#
loop_
_entity_poly.entity_id
_entity_poly.type
_entity_poly.pdbx_seq_one_letter_code
_entity_poly.pdbx_strand_id
1 'polypeptide(L)'
;MTAFLNCWLIELQDENGDKKTKIPLTRFGRDMGIENVNRASYILNDAGTYKSFNPLNTAYGTWFLDKKTNDINLELRIEAESPYLPSLKKAKIVIKRKDGFYYQKPVKKRILIMGTDSMTIAEREKYVLIYERK
;
A
#
# COMPACT_ATOMS: atom_id res chain seq x y z
N MET A 1 8.50 -9.53 20.48
CA MET A 1 7.32 -8.85 19.89
C MET A 1 7.15 -9.41 18.48
N THR A 2 6.33 -10.43 18.36
CA THR A 2 5.87 -11.03 17.10
C THR A 2 4.79 -10.09 16.55
N ALA A 3 5.07 -9.41 15.45
CA ALA A 3 4.19 -8.41 14.86
C ALA A 3 3.50 -9.00 13.62
N PHE A 4 2.64 -9.98 13.85
CA PHE A 4 1.57 -10.25 12.89
C PHE A 4 0.66 -9.01 12.88
N LEU A 5 0.73 -8.24 11.80
CA LEU A 5 -0.04 -7.01 11.60
C LEU A 5 -1.13 -7.28 10.57
N ASN A 6 -2.31 -7.70 11.03
CA ASN A 6 -3.50 -7.70 10.17
C ASN A 6 -4.11 -6.30 10.22
N CYS A 7 -3.77 -5.47 9.24
CA CYS A 7 -4.24 -4.09 9.13
C CYS A 7 -5.47 -4.03 8.23
N TRP A 8 -6.63 -3.88 8.82
CA TRP A 8 -7.89 -3.70 8.11
C TRP A 8 -8.12 -2.21 7.87
N LEU A 9 -8.28 -1.82 6.61
CA LEU A 9 -8.67 -0.46 6.30
C LEU A 9 -10.09 -0.22 6.81
N ILE A 10 -10.24 0.78 7.66
CA ILE A 10 -11.55 1.21 8.16
C ILE A 10 -12.09 2.32 7.28
N GLU A 11 -11.27 3.34 7.03
CA GLU A 11 -11.68 4.49 6.24
C GLU A 11 -10.54 5.39 5.78
N LEU A 12 -10.90 6.26 4.84
CA LEU A 12 -10.13 7.45 4.48
C LEU A 12 -10.77 8.66 5.18
N GLN A 13 -9.95 9.51 5.78
CA GLN A 13 -10.37 10.79 6.37
C GLN A 13 -9.66 11.95 5.67
N ASP A 14 -10.31 13.12 5.62
CA ASP A 14 -9.65 14.38 5.24
C ASP A 14 -8.95 15.06 6.42
N GLU A 15 -8.40 16.25 6.17
CA GLU A 15 -7.71 17.08 7.16
C GLU A 15 -8.57 17.50 8.36
N ASN A 16 -9.91 17.43 8.27
CA ASN A 16 -10.83 17.73 9.36
C ASN A 16 -11.29 16.47 10.10
N GLY A 17 -10.85 15.28 9.67
CA GLY A 17 -11.29 13.99 10.21
C GLY A 17 -12.58 13.47 9.57
N ASP A 18 -13.11 14.13 8.53
CA ASP A 18 -14.34 13.69 7.87
C ASP A 18 -14.07 12.46 7.01
N LYS A 19 -14.87 11.42 7.20
CA LYS A 19 -14.86 10.22 6.37
C LYS A 19 -15.13 10.57 4.90
N LYS A 20 -14.25 10.13 4.00
CA LYS A 20 -14.41 10.29 2.55
C LYS A 20 -14.47 8.94 1.85
N THR A 21 -15.41 8.81 0.93
CA THR A 21 -15.53 7.68 0.00
C THR A 21 -15.15 8.06 -1.43
N LYS A 22 -14.88 9.34 -1.66
CA LYS A 22 -14.53 9.94 -2.94
C LYS A 22 -13.44 10.99 -2.74
N ILE A 23 -12.45 11.00 -3.63
CA ILE A 23 -11.38 12.01 -3.63
C ILE A 23 -11.22 12.63 -5.01
N PRO A 24 -10.93 13.94 -5.12
CA PRO A 24 -10.58 14.56 -6.38
C PRO A 24 -9.29 13.95 -6.94
N LEU A 25 -9.31 13.62 -8.23
CA LEU A 25 -8.13 13.22 -8.97
C LEU A 25 -7.50 14.49 -9.56
N THR A 26 -6.40 14.97 -8.98
CA THR A 26 -5.66 16.10 -9.55
C THR A 26 -4.38 15.63 -10.22
N ARG A 27 -4.07 16.18 -11.40
CA ARG A 27 -2.77 15.98 -12.08
C ARG A 27 -2.27 17.32 -12.58
N PHE A 28 -1.07 17.73 -12.15
CA PHE A 28 -0.48 19.03 -12.47
C PHE A 28 -1.42 20.22 -12.18
N GLY A 29 -2.14 20.18 -11.05
CA GLY A 29 -3.08 21.22 -10.65
C GLY A 29 -4.41 21.23 -11.40
N ARG A 30 -4.64 20.30 -12.35
CA ARG A 30 -5.92 20.19 -13.07
C ARG A 30 -6.79 19.10 -12.47
N ASP A 31 -8.08 19.39 -12.35
CA ASP A 31 -9.10 18.40 -12.02
C ASP A 31 -9.26 17.40 -13.17
N MET A 32 -9.10 16.13 -12.86
CA MET A 32 -9.21 15.00 -13.77
C MET A 32 -10.42 14.12 -13.43
N GLY A 33 -11.24 14.51 -12.45
CA GLY A 33 -12.46 13.82 -12.04
C GLY A 33 -12.41 13.32 -10.60
N ILE A 34 -13.32 12.39 -10.28
CA ILE A 34 -13.50 11.86 -8.93
C ILE A 34 -13.09 10.38 -8.89
N GLU A 35 -12.23 10.03 -7.96
CA GLU A 35 -11.85 8.65 -7.65
C GLU A 35 -12.70 8.13 -6.50
N ASN A 36 -13.37 6.98 -6.69
CA ASN A 36 -13.98 6.25 -5.58
C ASN A 36 -12.89 5.54 -4.78
N VAL A 37 -12.89 5.72 -3.46
CA VAL A 37 -11.87 5.15 -2.58
C VAL A 37 -11.96 3.63 -2.60
N ASN A 38 -10.95 3.00 -3.18
CA ASN A 38 -10.77 1.55 -3.19
C ASN A 38 -9.33 1.19 -2.79
N ARG A 39 -9.02 1.38 -1.51
CA ARG A 39 -7.70 1.13 -0.95
C ARG A 39 -7.66 -0.27 -0.35
N ALA A 40 -6.48 -0.88 -0.34
CA ALA A 40 -6.31 -2.24 0.17
C ALA A 40 -6.19 -2.27 1.69
N SER A 41 -6.74 -3.33 2.27
CA SER A 41 -6.33 -3.87 3.57
C SER A 41 -5.05 -4.70 3.41
N TYR A 42 -4.29 -4.85 4.48
CA TYR A 42 -3.00 -5.54 4.47
C TYR A 42 -2.92 -6.60 5.57
N ILE A 43 -2.29 -7.73 5.26
CA ILE A 43 -1.77 -8.67 6.24
C ILE A 43 -0.26 -8.65 6.07
N LEU A 44 0.44 -8.12 7.07
CA LEU A 44 1.89 -7.96 7.12
C LEU A 44 2.43 -8.99 8.13
N ASN A 45 3.21 -9.97 7.68
CA ASN A 45 3.76 -10.99 8.58
C ASN A 45 5.23 -10.76 8.94
N ASP A 46 5.67 -11.36 10.03
CA ASP A 46 7.04 -11.24 10.56
C ASP A 46 8.11 -11.80 9.61
N ALA A 47 7.72 -12.68 8.68
CA ALA A 47 8.62 -13.20 7.64
C ALA A 47 8.91 -12.18 6.52
N GLY A 48 8.36 -10.97 6.61
CA GLY A 48 8.57 -9.92 5.62
C GLY A 48 7.76 -10.12 4.34
N THR A 49 6.71 -10.93 4.37
CA THR A 49 5.76 -11.09 3.26
C THR A 49 4.42 -10.43 3.60
N TYR A 50 3.72 -9.95 2.58
CA TYR A 50 2.41 -9.36 2.76
C TYR A 50 1.38 -9.88 1.77
N LYS A 51 0.12 -9.80 2.18
CA LYS A 51 -1.06 -9.89 1.33
C LYS A 51 -1.80 -8.55 1.40
N SER A 52 -2.09 -7.96 0.24
CA SER A 52 -3.00 -6.83 0.12
C SER A 52 -4.28 -7.27 -0.55
N PHE A 53 -5.42 -6.76 -0.09
CA PHE A 53 -6.71 -7.12 -0.69
C PHE A 53 -7.72 -5.98 -0.58
N ASN A 54 -8.56 -5.88 -1.61
CA ASN A 54 -9.76 -5.05 -1.64
C ASN A 54 -10.86 -5.84 -2.40
N PRO A 55 -12.09 -5.32 -2.56
CA PRO A 55 -13.15 -6.05 -3.25
C PRO A 55 -12.85 -6.42 -4.71
N LEU A 56 -11.89 -5.75 -5.36
CA LEU A 56 -11.56 -5.97 -6.78
C LEU A 56 -10.34 -6.85 -7.00
N ASN A 57 -9.41 -6.89 -6.04
CA ASN A 57 -8.15 -7.60 -6.23
C ASN A 57 -7.55 -8.13 -4.91
N THR A 58 -6.71 -9.14 -5.07
CA THR A 58 -5.81 -9.64 -4.04
C THR A 58 -4.42 -9.72 -4.64
N ALA A 59 -3.41 -9.32 -3.89
CA ALA A 59 -2.03 -9.31 -4.33
C ALA A 59 -1.08 -9.68 -3.19
N TYR A 60 0.11 -10.14 -3.54
CA TYR A 60 1.12 -10.62 -2.60
C TYR A 60 2.46 -9.96 -2.86
N GLY A 61 3.29 -9.87 -1.85
CA GLY A 61 4.62 -9.27 -2.00
C GLY A 61 5.47 -9.39 -0.75
N THR A 62 6.55 -8.61 -0.72
CA THR A 62 7.38 -8.44 0.48
C THR A 62 7.23 -7.06 1.07
N TRP A 63 7.39 -6.94 2.38
CA TRP A 63 7.34 -5.68 3.08
C TRP A 63 8.46 -5.56 4.10
N PHE A 64 8.82 -4.31 4.41
CA PHE A 64 9.66 -3.99 5.55
C PHE A 64 9.33 -2.60 6.08
N LEU A 65 9.59 -2.40 7.37
CA LEU A 65 9.46 -1.09 8.03
C LEU A 65 10.81 -0.39 8.04
N ASP A 66 10.89 0.77 7.39
CA ASP A 66 12.00 1.70 7.61
C ASP A 66 11.74 2.50 8.88
N LYS A 67 12.41 2.10 9.97
CA LYS A 67 12.26 2.75 11.28
C LYS A 67 12.81 4.18 11.31
N LYS A 68 13.70 4.57 10.39
CA LYS A 68 14.26 5.92 10.36
C LYS A 68 13.27 6.92 9.78
N THR A 69 12.55 6.52 8.73
CA THR A 69 11.57 7.39 8.06
C THR A 69 10.13 7.11 8.48
N ASN A 70 9.90 6.05 9.26
CA ASN A 70 8.59 5.53 9.62
C ASN A 70 7.75 5.16 8.38
N ASP A 71 8.40 4.56 7.37
CA ASP A 71 7.75 4.14 6.13
C ASP A 71 7.58 2.63 6.07
N ILE A 72 6.38 2.19 5.69
CA ILE A 72 6.17 0.83 5.18
C ILE A 72 6.58 0.82 3.73
N ASN A 73 7.52 -0.06 3.38
CA ASN A 73 7.97 -0.30 2.03
C ASN A 73 7.29 -1.58 1.52
N LEU A 74 6.53 -1.49 0.43
CA LEU A 74 5.77 -2.60 -0.15
C LEU A 74 6.30 -2.94 -1.54
N GLU A 75 6.72 -4.17 -1.72
CA GLU A 75 7.23 -4.71 -2.99
C GLU A 75 6.27 -5.79 -3.49
N LEU A 76 5.40 -5.41 -4.43
CA LEU A 76 4.48 -6.32 -5.09
C LEU A 76 5.23 -7.38 -5.88
N ARG A 77 4.88 -8.65 -5.63
CA ARG A 77 5.27 -9.77 -6.48
C ARG A 77 4.48 -9.73 -7.77
N ILE A 78 5.18 -9.84 -8.89
CA ILE A 78 4.58 -9.94 -10.22
C ILE A 78 4.58 -11.40 -10.63
N GLU A 79 3.39 -11.93 -10.91
CA GLU A 79 3.23 -13.29 -11.41
C GLU A 79 3.95 -13.47 -12.75
N ALA A 80 4.52 -14.66 -12.95
CA ALA A 80 5.39 -14.94 -14.09
C ALA A 80 4.65 -14.81 -15.44
N GLU A 81 3.37 -15.16 -15.43
CA GLU A 81 2.41 -15.13 -16.53
C GLU A 81 1.71 -13.76 -16.69
N SER A 82 2.04 -12.76 -15.86
CA SER A 82 1.42 -11.44 -15.98
C SER A 82 1.68 -10.85 -17.37
N PRO A 83 0.65 -10.43 -18.13
CA PRO A 83 0.82 -9.87 -19.47
C PRO A 83 1.62 -8.55 -19.45
N TYR A 84 1.72 -7.91 -18.29
CA TYR A 84 2.46 -6.66 -18.10
C TYR A 84 3.95 -6.88 -17.78
N LEU A 85 4.36 -8.10 -17.40
CA LEU A 85 5.73 -8.37 -16.97
C LEU A 85 6.80 -8.00 -18.02
N PRO A 86 6.62 -8.26 -19.33
CA PRO A 86 7.59 -7.82 -20.35
C PRO A 86 7.80 -6.31 -20.37
N SER A 87 6.71 -5.53 -20.29
CA SER A 87 6.76 -4.07 -20.27
C SER A 87 7.40 -3.53 -18.98
N LEU A 88 7.07 -4.13 -17.83
CA LEU A 88 7.66 -3.77 -16.54
C LEU A 88 9.17 -4.02 -16.50
N LYS A 89 9.63 -5.13 -17.11
CA LYS A 89 11.06 -5.44 -17.28
C LYS A 89 11.74 -4.40 -18.16
N LYS A 90 11.15 -4.08 -19.31
CA LYS A 90 11.68 -3.06 -20.24
C LYS A 90 11.82 -1.69 -19.58
N ALA A 91 10.88 -1.33 -18.71
CA ALA A 91 10.91 -0.08 -17.94
C ALA A 91 11.84 -0.11 -16.72
N LYS A 92 12.49 -1.24 -16.41
CA LYS A 92 13.34 -1.43 -15.21
C LYS A 92 12.62 -1.09 -13.89
N ILE A 93 11.32 -1.43 -13.83
CA ILE A 93 10.48 -1.24 -12.64
C ILE A 93 10.46 -2.49 -11.76
N VAL A 94 10.82 -3.65 -12.32
CA VAL A 94 10.86 -4.93 -11.60
C VAL A 94 12.27 -5.51 -11.55
N ILE A 95 12.55 -6.26 -10.50
CA ILE A 95 13.82 -6.94 -10.26
C ILE A 95 13.53 -8.42 -9.96
N LYS A 96 14.28 -9.34 -10.57
CA LYS A 96 14.19 -10.77 -10.26
C LYS A 96 14.96 -11.06 -8.97
N ARG A 97 14.37 -11.83 -8.06
CA ARG A 97 15.01 -12.28 -6.81
C ARG A 97 15.44 -13.74 -6.87
N LYS A 98 16.20 -14.17 -5.86
CA LYS A 98 16.73 -15.54 -5.73
C LYS A 98 15.64 -16.60 -5.60
N ASP A 99 14.47 -16.21 -5.10
CA ASP A 99 13.26 -17.05 -5.02
C ASP A 99 12.61 -17.34 -6.39
N GLY A 100 13.13 -16.75 -7.47
CA GLY A 100 12.64 -16.96 -8.83
C GLY A 100 11.57 -15.96 -9.28
N PHE A 101 11.03 -15.15 -8.37
CA PHE A 101 9.95 -14.19 -8.68
C PHE A 101 10.49 -12.81 -9.06
N TYR A 102 9.63 -12.04 -9.74
CA TYR A 102 9.86 -10.62 -10.01
C TYR A 102 9.12 -9.77 -8.99
N TYR A 103 9.78 -8.72 -8.51
CA TYR A 103 9.19 -7.77 -7.57
C TYR A 103 9.31 -6.36 -8.13
N GLN A 104 8.26 -5.55 -7.99
CA GLN A 104 8.35 -4.13 -8.31
C GLN A 104 9.26 -3.39 -7.32
N LYS A 105 9.78 -2.23 -7.74
CA LYS A 105 10.43 -1.28 -6.82
C LYS A 105 9.50 -0.93 -5.65
N PRO A 106 10.04 -0.76 -4.43
CA PRO A 106 9.22 -0.50 -3.25
C PRO A 106 8.32 0.73 -3.40
N VAL A 107 7.04 0.56 -3.11
CA VAL A 107 6.10 1.66 -2.89
C VAL A 107 6.15 2.02 -1.42
N LYS A 108 6.45 3.28 -1.12
CA LYS A 108 6.54 3.80 0.24
C LYS A 108 5.18 4.29 0.72
N LYS A 109 4.82 3.90 1.94
CA LYS A 109 3.62 4.36 2.65
C LYS A 109 4.07 4.91 4.00
N ARG A 110 3.98 6.23 4.17
CA ARG A 110 4.41 6.90 5.39
C ARG A 110 3.39 6.69 6.51
N ILE A 111 3.85 6.15 7.62
CA ILE A 111 3.05 6.04 8.84
C ILE A 111 3.13 7.39 9.56
N LEU A 112 1.97 7.99 9.82
CA LEU A 112 1.84 9.21 10.60
C LEU A 112 1.72 8.89 12.09
N ILE A 113 0.92 7.88 12.42
CA ILE A 113 0.67 7.44 13.79
C ILE A 113 0.67 5.91 13.81
N MET A 114 1.43 5.31 14.73
CA MET A 114 1.44 3.88 15.01
C MET A 114 0.96 3.67 16.45
N GLY A 115 -0.26 3.18 16.62
CA GLY A 115 -0.81 2.78 17.90
C GLY A 115 -0.66 1.27 18.16
N THR A 116 -1.15 0.84 19.33
CA THR A 116 -1.23 -0.60 19.67
C THR A 116 -2.16 -1.32 18.71
N ASP A 117 -3.36 -0.76 18.50
CA ASP A 117 -4.46 -1.38 17.75
C ASP A 117 -4.82 -0.63 16.47
N SER A 118 -4.13 0.47 16.16
CA SER A 118 -4.43 1.28 14.98
C SER A 118 -3.17 1.80 14.31
N MET A 119 -3.31 2.14 13.04
CA MET A 119 -2.25 2.75 12.24
C MET A 119 -2.85 3.76 11.27
N THR A 120 -2.26 4.96 11.25
CA THR A 120 -2.64 6.03 10.33
C THR A 120 -1.54 6.19 9.29
N ILE A 121 -1.90 6.02 8.01
CA ILE A 121 -0.99 6.15 6.88
C ILE A 121 -1.35 7.40 6.07
N ALA A 122 -0.35 8.18 5.66
CA ALA A 122 -0.55 9.31 4.76
C ALA A 122 -1.01 8.86 3.37
N GLU A 123 -2.01 9.54 2.81
CA GLU A 123 -2.56 9.25 1.48
C GLU A 123 -2.86 10.55 0.73
N ARG A 124 -2.08 10.89 -0.29
CA ARG A 124 -2.11 12.21 -0.95
C ARG A 124 -1.96 13.36 0.09
N GLU A 125 -1.89 14.62 -0.36
CA GLU A 125 -1.50 15.73 0.53
C GLU A 125 -2.45 15.99 1.71
N LYS A 126 -3.74 15.65 1.57
CA LYS A 126 -4.80 16.06 2.50
C LYS A 126 -5.60 14.92 3.11
N TYR A 127 -5.23 13.67 2.81
CA TYR A 127 -5.98 12.52 3.31
C TYR A 127 -5.11 11.56 4.09
N VAL A 128 -5.76 10.82 4.96
CA VAL A 128 -5.14 9.77 5.76
C VAL A 128 -5.99 8.52 5.70
N LEU A 129 -5.32 7.38 5.68
CA LEU A 129 -5.93 6.06 5.78
C LEU A 129 -5.85 5.58 7.22
N ILE A 130 -6.99 5.22 7.78
CA ILE A 130 -7.10 4.68 9.13
C ILE A 130 -7.22 3.16 9.04
N TYR A 131 -6.28 2.47 9.66
CA TYR A 131 -6.24 1.02 9.78
C TYR A 131 -6.45 0.58 11.23
N GLU A 132 -7.19 -0.50 11.43
CA GLU A 132 -7.26 -1.23 12.70
C GLU A 132 -6.47 -2.53 12.60
N ARG A 133 -5.81 -2.91 13.70
CA ARG A 133 -5.16 -4.20 13.86
C ARG A 133 -6.19 -5.21 14.39
N LYS A 134 -6.32 -6.35 13.71
CA LYS A 134 -7.15 -7.48 14.18
C LYS A 134 -6.33 -8.73 14.48
#